data_AF-A0A1U7YKJ9-F1
#
_entry.id   AF-A0A1U7YKJ9-F1
#
_cell.length_a   1.000
_cell.length_b   1.000
_cell.length_c   1.000
_cell.angle_alpha   90.00
_cell.angle_beta   90.00
_cell.angle_gamma   90.00
#
_symmetry.space_group_name_H-M   'P 1'
#
loop_
_entity.id
_entity.type
_entity.pdbx_description
1 polymer ?
#
loop_
_entity_poly.entity_id
_entity_poly.type
_entity_poly.pdbx_seq_one_letter_code
_entity_poly.pdbx_strand_id
1 'polypeptide(L)'
;MFEEGITHSVVCVGGPTRILEISSDVNLPGDTEDLVPQFDILCSAAENEALRNVPDVDLMNEVAAMGLRTYMVEVESMRRADIRAKFFLKMLEKYRCYRNKCREMHERLRENPGARSLGEELEKRDLQLMEAIRKNSVLEEQLRMKDEELEVERGWLQSVTICRGG
;
A
#
# COMPACT_ATOMS: atom_id res chain seq x y z
N MET A 1 18.56 -11.88 -6.68
CA MET A 1 17.77 -12.59 -7.71
C MET A 1 16.40 -12.80 -7.12
N PHE A 2 15.42 -12.01 -7.56
CA PHE A 2 14.01 -12.32 -7.32
C PHE A 2 13.55 -13.05 -8.58
N GLU A 3 12.93 -14.22 -8.42
CA GLU A 3 12.37 -14.97 -9.55
C GLU A 3 11.29 -14.12 -10.23
N GLU A 4 11.42 -13.95 -11.54
CA GLU A 4 10.45 -13.29 -12.41
C GLU A 4 9.23 -14.19 -12.62
N GLY A 5 8.04 -13.59 -12.70
CA GLY A 5 7.16 -13.90 -13.82
C GLY A 5 5.66 -14.04 -13.59
N ILE A 6 5.17 -14.49 -12.42
CA ILE A 6 3.72 -14.78 -12.28
C ILE A 6 3.23 -14.48 -10.86
N THR A 7 2.19 -13.64 -10.76
CA THR A 7 1.47 -13.43 -9.50
C THR A 7 0.17 -14.23 -9.56
N HIS A 8 0.03 -15.22 -8.67
CA HIS A 8 -1.22 -15.95 -8.49
C HIS A 8 -2.10 -15.18 -7.49
N SER A 9 -3.22 -14.64 -7.96
CA SER A 9 -4.25 -14.06 -7.10
C SER A 9 -5.34 -15.09 -6.87
N VAL A 10 -5.52 -15.52 -5.62
CA VAL A 10 -6.61 -16.42 -5.25
C VAL A 10 -7.84 -15.59 -4.91
N VAL A 11 -8.94 -15.82 -5.64
CA VAL A 11 -10.18 -15.07 -5.46
C VAL A 11 -11.25 -15.97 -4.84
N CYS A 12 -11.76 -15.55 -3.68
CA CYS A 12 -12.81 -16.26 -2.94
C CYS A 12 -14.06 -15.36 -2.83
N VAL A 13 -14.91 -15.38 -3.86
CA VAL A 13 -16.21 -14.69 -3.86
C VAL A 13 -17.31 -15.72 -3.69
N GLY A 14 -17.62 -16.08 -2.43
CA GLY A 14 -18.80 -16.86 -2.06
C GLY A 14 -18.99 -18.24 -2.71
N GLY A 15 -17.97 -18.79 -3.37
CA GLY A 15 -18.02 -20.02 -4.17
C GLY A 15 -16.67 -20.75 -4.22
N PRO A 16 -16.49 -21.74 -5.12
CA PRO A 16 -15.25 -22.48 -5.23
C PRO A 16 -14.08 -21.55 -5.55
N THR A 17 -12.93 -21.79 -4.91
CA THR A 17 -11.71 -21.02 -5.07
C THR A 17 -11.27 -21.00 -6.54
N ARG A 18 -11.09 -19.79 -7.10
CA ARG A 18 -10.59 -19.58 -8.47
C ARG A 18 -9.23 -18.88 -8.40
N ILE A 19 -8.29 -19.31 -9.23
CA ILE A 19 -6.95 -18.73 -9.31
C ILE A 19 -6.89 -17.88 -10.58
N LEU A 20 -6.60 -16.60 -10.41
CA LEU A 20 -6.31 -15.68 -11.51
C LEU A 20 -4.79 -15.56 -11.64
N GLU A 21 -4.26 -15.90 -12.80
CA GLU A 21 -2.84 -15.73 -13.11
C GLU A 21 -2.64 -14.42 -13.86
N ILE A 22 -1.98 -13.47 -13.22
CA ILE A 22 -1.60 -12.21 -13.85
C ILE A 22 -0.08 -12.20 -13.97
N SER A 23 0.41 -12.14 -15.21
CA SER A 23 1.83 -11.96 -15.48
C SER A 23 2.30 -10.60 -14.96
N SER A 24 3.50 -10.58 -14.37
CA SER A 24 4.10 -9.35 -13.82
C SER A 24 4.39 -8.27 -14.85
N ASP A 25 4.37 -8.63 -16.13
CA ASP A 25 4.90 -7.81 -17.22
C ASP A 25 3.78 -7.05 -17.94
N VAL A 26 2.52 -7.35 -17.60
CA VAL A 26 1.33 -6.76 -18.22
C VAL A 26 1.03 -5.41 -17.57
N ASN A 27 1.10 -4.34 -18.36
CA ASN A 27 0.58 -3.04 -17.95
C ASN A 27 -0.95 -3.06 -18.06
N LEU A 28 -1.55 -3.56 -16.99
CA LEU A 28 -2.97 -3.70 -16.74
C LEU A 28 -3.89 -2.50 -17.11
N PRO A 29 -3.46 -1.22 -17.06
CA PRO A 29 -4.29 -0.11 -17.54
C PRO A 29 -4.26 0.09 -19.06
N GLY A 30 -3.28 -0.48 -19.77
CA GLY A 30 -3.06 -0.29 -21.21
C GLY A 30 -3.55 -1.45 -22.08
N ASP A 31 -3.47 -2.68 -21.59
CA ASP A 31 -3.75 -3.89 -22.37
C ASP A 31 -5.09 -4.53 -21.93
N THR A 32 -6.22 -3.94 -22.36
CA THR A 32 -7.56 -4.40 -21.96
C THR A 32 -8.21 -5.42 -22.89
N GLU A 33 -7.68 -5.63 -24.10
CA GLU A 33 -8.32 -6.47 -25.12
C GLU A 33 -8.32 -7.97 -24.77
N ASP A 34 -7.30 -8.45 -24.03
CA ASP A 34 -7.16 -9.86 -23.65
C ASP A 34 -7.84 -10.25 -22.33
N LEU A 35 -8.48 -9.29 -21.64
CA LEU A 35 -9.04 -9.53 -20.30
C LEU A 35 -10.54 -9.92 -20.32
N VAL A 36 -11.22 -9.76 -21.46
CA VAL A 36 -12.66 -10.01 -21.62
C VAL A 36 -13.07 -11.46 -21.28
N PRO A 37 -12.31 -12.52 -21.63
CA PRO A 37 -12.67 -13.89 -21.26
C PRO A 37 -12.56 -14.19 -19.76
N GLN A 38 -11.82 -13.39 -18.99
CA GLN A 38 -11.59 -13.64 -17.57
C GLN A 38 -12.75 -13.14 -16.69
N PHE A 39 -13.72 -12.40 -17.25
CA PHE A 39 -14.89 -11.91 -16.53
C PHE A 39 -15.88 -12.98 -16.08
N ASP A 40 -16.02 -14.06 -16.85
CA ASP A 40 -16.86 -15.20 -16.46
C ASP A 40 -16.37 -15.85 -15.15
N ILE A 41 -15.11 -15.61 -14.79
CA ILE A 41 -14.48 -16.09 -13.57
C ILE A 41 -14.84 -15.20 -12.37
N LEU A 42 -15.10 -13.90 -12.58
CA LEU A 42 -15.26 -12.91 -11.51
C LEU A 42 -16.71 -12.56 -11.18
N CYS A 43 -17.65 -12.71 -12.12
CA CYS A 43 -19.08 -12.43 -11.86
C CYS A 43 -19.82 -13.65 -11.31
N SER A 44 -20.66 -13.44 -10.29
CA SER A 44 -21.59 -14.48 -9.84
C SER A 44 -22.66 -14.75 -10.91
N ALA A 45 -23.27 -15.95 -10.87
CA ALA A 45 -24.30 -16.32 -11.85
C ALA A 45 -25.46 -15.29 -11.92
N ALA A 46 -25.85 -14.72 -10.77
CA ALA A 46 -26.91 -13.73 -10.68
C ALA A 46 -26.51 -12.37 -11.26
N GLU A 47 -25.27 -11.92 -11.05
CA GLU A 47 -24.75 -10.69 -11.67
C GLU A 47 -24.60 -10.85 -13.18
N ASN A 48 -24.16 -12.03 -13.63
CA ASN A 48 -24.00 -12.33 -15.04
C ASN A 48 -25.37 -12.40 -15.76
N GLU A 49 -26.40 -12.91 -15.08
CA GLU A 49 -27.78 -12.89 -15.56
C GLU A 49 -28.37 -11.47 -15.56
N ALA A 50 -28.09 -10.65 -14.55
CA ALA A 50 -28.50 -9.26 -14.51
C ALA A 50 -27.85 -8.42 -15.63
N LEU A 51 -26.56 -8.65 -15.92
CA LEU A 51 -25.87 -8.02 -17.04
C LEU A 51 -26.58 -8.38 -18.35
N ARG A 52 -26.83 -9.66 -18.63
CA ARG A 52 -27.52 -10.11 -19.88
C ARG A 52 -28.89 -9.47 -20.13
N ASN A 53 -29.55 -8.96 -19.10
CA ASN A 53 -30.84 -8.27 -19.22
C ASN A 53 -30.72 -6.78 -19.58
N VAL A 54 -29.50 -6.23 -19.64
CA VAL A 54 -29.23 -4.89 -20.16
C VAL A 54 -29.28 -4.96 -21.69
N PRO A 55 -30.19 -4.23 -22.36
CA PRO A 55 -30.39 -4.34 -23.81
C PRO A 55 -29.25 -3.71 -24.63
N ASP A 56 -28.42 -2.90 -23.99
CA ASP A 56 -27.29 -2.21 -24.59
C ASP A 56 -26.00 -2.97 -24.28
N VAL A 57 -25.52 -3.70 -25.30
CA VAL A 57 -24.31 -4.52 -25.22
C VAL A 57 -23.06 -3.65 -25.01
N ASP A 58 -23.05 -2.43 -25.55
CA ASP A 58 -21.91 -1.52 -25.41
C ASP A 58 -21.84 -1.00 -23.96
N LEU A 59 -22.97 -0.64 -23.37
CA LEU A 59 -23.06 -0.25 -21.97
C LEU A 59 -22.63 -1.39 -21.03
N MET A 60 -23.05 -2.62 -21.29
CA MET A 60 -22.58 -3.78 -20.51
C MET A 60 -21.07 -3.95 -20.56
N ASN A 61 -20.50 -3.88 -21.76
CA ASN A 61 -19.07 -4.06 -21.96
C ASN A 61 -18.28 -2.95 -21.25
N GLU A 62 -18.77 -1.71 -21.27
CA GLU A 62 -18.14 -0.59 -20.58
C GLU A 62 -18.20 -0.74 -19.05
N VAL A 63 -19.36 -1.15 -18.51
CA VAL A 63 -19.53 -1.42 -17.07
C VAL A 63 -18.63 -2.56 -16.62
N ALA A 64 -18.56 -3.65 -17.39
CA ALA A 64 -17.64 -4.75 -17.12
C ALA A 64 -16.18 -4.25 -17.13
N ALA A 65 -15.76 -3.57 -18.19
CA ALA A 65 -14.41 -3.01 -18.29
C ALA A 65 -14.05 -2.08 -17.12
N MET A 66 -14.98 -1.25 -16.65
CA MET A 66 -14.79 -0.42 -15.44
C MET A 66 -14.64 -1.26 -14.16
N GLY A 67 -15.48 -2.30 -13.99
CA GLY A 67 -15.41 -3.20 -12.83
C GLY A 67 -14.06 -3.90 -12.74
N LEU A 68 -13.57 -4.42 -13.86
CA LEU A 68 -12.26 -5.08 -13.91
C LEU A 68 -11.10 -4.12 -13.69
N ARG A 69 -11.13 -2.93 -14.30
CA ARG A 69 -10.11 -1.90 -14.05
C ARG A 69 -10.03 -1.56 -12.57
N THR A 70 -11.18 -1.38 -11.92
CA THR A 70 -11.26 -1.13 -10.47
C THR A 70 -10.67 -2.30 -9.67
N TYR A 71 -11.10 -3.53 -9.95
CA TYR A 71 -10.60 -4.73 -9.28
C TYR A 71 -9.08 -4.88 -9.42
N MET A 72 -8.53 -4.64 -10.61
CA MET A 72 -7.09 -4.72 -10.88
C MET A 72 -6.30 -3.65 -10.12
N VAL A 73 -6.82 -2.43 -10.03
CA VAL A 73 -6.21 -1.36 -9.22
C VAL A 73 -6.19 -1.75 -7.73
N GLU A 74 -7.25 -2.36 -7.21
CA GLU A 74 -7.30 -2.83 -5.82
C GLU A 74 -6.27 -3.95 -5.56
N VAL A 75 -6.19 -4.94 -6.44
CA VAL A 75 -5.21 -6.04 -6.35
C VAL A 75 -3.77 -5.49 -6.37
N GLU A 76 -3.45 -4.59 -7.30
CA GLU A 76 -2.13 -3.97 -7.36
C GLU A 76 -1.83 -3.11 -6.12
N SER A 77 -2.83 -2.38 -5.61
CA SER A 77 -2.69 -1.60 -4.38
C SER A 77 -2.34 -2.49 -3.18
N MET A 78 -3.05 -3.61 -3.01
CA MET A 78 -2.78 -4.61 -1.97
C MET A 78 -1.38 -5.22 -2.13
N ARG A 79 -0.98 -5.59 -3.35
CA ARG A 79 0.35 -6.13 -3.64
C ARG A 79 1.46 -5.15 -3.26
N ARG A 80 1.31 -3.88 -3.64
CA ARG A 80 2.27 -2.83 -3.26
C ARG A 80 2.31 -2.63 -1.75
N ALA A 81 1.17 -2.71 -1.06
CA ALA A 81 1.12 -2.64 0.39
C ALA A 81 1.86 -3.81 1.05
N ASP A 82 1.71 -5.04 0.56
CA ASP A 82 2.44 -6.23 1.05
C ASP A 82 3.95 -6.10 0.83
N ILE A 83 4.39 -5.67 -0.36
CA ILE A 83 5.80 -5.43 -0.65
C ILE A 83 6.39 -4.38 0.31
N ARG A 84 5.67 -3.27 0.52
CA ARG A 84 6.08 -2.25 1.50
C ARG A 84 6.18 -2.84 2.90
N ALA A 85 5.19 -3.60 3.35
CA ALA A 85 5.18 -4.24 4.66
C ALA A 85 6.40 -5.18 4.84
N LYS A 86 6.69 -6.02 3.85
CA LYS A 86 7.87 -6.91 3.85
C LYS A 86 9.18 -6.12 3.94
N PHE A 87 9.29 -4.99 3.22
CA PHE A 87 10.46 -4.11 3.32
C PHE A 87 10.60 -3.49 4.71
N PHE A 88 9.50 -2.96 5.26
CA PHE A 88 9.48 -2.39 6.61
C PHE A 88 9.86 -3.41 7.68
N LEU A 89 9.39 -4.65 7.60
CA LEU A 89 9.76 -5.72 8.53
C LEU A 89 11.26 -6.03 8.49
N LYS A 90 11.86 -6.12 7.29
CA LYS A 90 13.32 -6.31 7.14
C LYS A 90 14.11 -5.14 7.73
N MET A 91 13.65 -3.90 7.51
CA MET A 91 14.27 -2.72 8.10
C MET A 91 14.16 -2.73 9.63
N LEU A 92 13.00 -3.10 10.16
CA LEU A 92 12.75 -3.20 11.59
C LEU A 92 13.64 -4.25 12.26
N GLU A 93 13.84 -5.41 11.63
CA GLU A 93 14.75 -6.45 12.10
C GLU A 93 16.19 -5.93 12.19
N LYS A 94 16.69 -5.30 11.11
CA LYS A 94 18.03 -4.69 11.11
C LYS A 94 18.18 -3.63 12.19
N TYR A 95 17.19 -2.77 12.35
CA TYR A 95 17.18 -1.74 13.39
C TYR A 95 17.24 -2.35 14.78
N ARG A 96 16.44 -3.39 15.06
CA ARG A 96 16.49 -4.12 16.34
C ARG A 96 17.87 -4.73 16.61
N CYS A 97 18.47 -5.37 15.60
CA CYS A 97 19.81 -5.93 15.70
C CYS A 97 20.85 -4.85 16.05
N TYR A 98 20.82 -3.71 15.34
CA TYR A 98 21.70 -2.59 15.60
C TYR A 98 21.52 -2.04 17.02
N ARG A 99 20.27 -1.82 17.44
CA ARG A 99 19.95 -1.32 18.78
C ARG A 99 20.45 -2.25 19.87
N ASN A 100 20.32 -3.56 19.71
CA ASN A 100 20.82 -4.54 20.67
C ASN A 100 22.36 -4.49 20.76
N LYS A 101 23.05 -4.39 19.62
CA LYS A 101 24.52 -4.24 19.59
C LYS A 101 24.99 -2.95 20.27
N CYS A 102 24.29 -1.84 20.04
CA CYS A 102 24.57 -0.59 20.75
C CYS A 102 24.37 -0.74 22.26
N ARG A 103 23.28 -1.38 22.70
CA ARG A 103 23.02 -1.64 24.11
C ARG A 103 24.14 -2.46 24.76
N GLU A 104 24.56 -3.55 24.12
CA GLU A 104 25.66 -4.39 24.61
C GLU A 104 26.97 -3.60 24.73
N MET A 105 27.29 -2.76 23.73
CA MET A 105 28.46 -1.89 23.79
C MET A 105 28.36 -0.87 24.94
N HIS A 106 27.18 -0.30 25.17
CA HIS A 106 26.92 0.59 26.29
C HIS A 106 27.12 -0.08 27.65
N GLU A 107 26.60 -1.30 27.82
CA GLU A 107 26.77 -2.10 29.04
C GLU A 107 28.26 -2.34 29.32
N ARG A 108 29.03 -2.74 28.30
CA ARG A 108 30.49 -2.92 28.41
C ARG A 108 31.23 -1.63 28.78
N LEU A 109 30.83 -0.48 28.21
CA LEU A 109 31.43 0.81 28.55
C LEU A 109 31.11 1.22 30.00
N ARG A 110 29.92 0.91 30.48
CA ARG A 110 29.48 1.20 31.84
C ARG A 110 30.27 0.41 32.90
N GLU A 111 30.58 -0.85 32.59
CA GLU A 111 31.40 -1.71 33.44
C GLU A 111 32.87 -1.30 33.46
N ASN A 112 33.35 -0.59 32.44
CA ASN A 112 34.72 -0.09 32.38
C ASN A 112 34.86 1.28 33.08
N PRO A 113 35.55 1.38 34.24
CA PRO A 113 35.68 2.64 34.97
C PRO A 113 36.43 3.72 34.18
N GLY A 114 37.29 3.36 33.22
CA GLY A 114 38.00 4.31 32.36
C GLY A 114 37.15 4.87 31.20
N ALA A 115 35.98 4.30 30.94
CA ALA A 115 35.13 4.67 29.80
C ALA A 115 33.74 5.20 30.22
N ARG A 116 33.52 5.43 31.52
CA ARG A 116 32.24 5.85 32.08
C ARG A 116 31.70 7.15 31.48
N SER A 117 32.57 8.16 31.30
CA SER A 117 32.18 9.45 30.70
C SER A 117 31.71 9.34 29.26
N LEU A 118 32.33 8.46 28.47
CA LEU A 118 31.91 8.17 27.10
C LEU A 118 30.54 7.47 27.08
N GLY A 119 30.32 6.54 28.01
CA GLY A 119 29.02 5.88 28.17
C GLY A 119 27.88 6.86 28.46
N GLU A 120 28.10 7.81 29.37
CA GLU A 120 27.13 8.87 29.73
C GLU A 120 26.86 9.83 28.56
N GLU A 121 27.89 10.23 27.80
CA GLU A 121 27.70 11.09 26.62
C GLU A 121 26.87 10.39 25.54
N LEU A 122 27.16 9.12 25.25
CA LEU A 122 26.42 8.34 24.28
C LEU A 122 24.95 8.16 24.69
N GLU A 123 24.67 7.92 25.98
CA GLU A 123 23.29 7.77 26.49
C GLU A 123 22.51 9.08 26.32
N LYS A 124 23.15 10.22 26.61
CA LYS A 124 22.57 11.55 26.36
C LYS A 124 22.24 11.77 24.89
N ARG A 125 23.12 11.35 23.97
CA ARG A 125 22.89 11.47 22.52
C ARG A 125 21.74 10.57 22.05
N ASP A 126 21.63 9.36 22.57
CA ASP A 126 20.53 8.44 22.25
C ASP A 126 19.18 9.02 22.69
N LEU A 127 19.11 9.58 23.90
CA LEU A 127 17.92 10.27 24.40
C LEU A 127 17.53 11.46 23.51
N GLN A 128 18.50 12.29 23.10
CA GLN A 128 18.26 13.42 22.19
C GLN A 128 17.74 12.97 20.83
N LEU A 129 18.31 11.90 20.27
CA LEU A 129 17.86 11.32 19.00
C LEU A 129 16.43 10.79 19.11
N MET A 130 16.11 10.06 20.18
CA MET A 130 14.77 9.52 20.42
C MET A 130 13.72 10.62 20.66
N GLU A 131 14.13 11.75 21.22
CA GLU A 131 13.27 12.92 21.35
C GLU A 131 13.03 13.60 19.99
N ALA A 132 14.08 13.76 19.18
CA ALA A 132 13.97 14.33 17.83
C ALA A 132 13.07 13.47 16.92
N ILE A 133 13.21 12.15 16.95
CA ILE A 133 12.34 11.22 16.20
C ILE A 133 10.87 11.39 16.63
N ARG A 134 10.59 11.47 17.94
CA ARG A 134 9.24 11.70 18.44
C ARG A 134 8.66 13.03 17.96
N LYS A 135 9.44 14.10 18.01
CA LYS A 135 9.03 15.43 17.51
C LYS A 135 8.72 15.39 16.01
N ASN A 136 9.57 14.73 15.22
CA ASN A 136 9.36 14.60 13.77
C ASN A 136 8.09 13.79 13.45
N SER A 137 7.80 12.72 14.19
CA SER A 137 6.57 11.94 13.99
C SER A 137 5.30 12.76 14.26
N VAL A 138 5.32 13.67 15.24
CA VAL A 138 4.20 14.60 15.47
C VAL A 138 4.03 15.58 14.31
N LEU A 139 5.14 16.09 13.77
CA LEU A 139 5.11 16.99 12.62
C LEU A 139 4.59 16.29 11.35
N GLU A 140 4.96 15.02 11.14
CA GLU A 140 4.48 14.22 10.03
C GLU A 140 2.95 14.00 10.09
N GLU A 141 2.42 13.72 11.29
CA GLU A 141 0.97 13.63 11.51
C GLU A 141 0.26 14.97 11.25
N GLN A 142 0.86 16.09 11.68
CA GLN A 142 0.32 17.43 11.40
C GLN A 142 0.31 17.76 9.90
N LEU A 143 1.36 17.39 9.18
CA LEU A 143 1.42 17.55 7.73
C LEU A 143 0.34 16.72 7.04
N ARG A 144 0.15 15.47 7.45
CA ARG A 144 -0.92 14.61 6.90
C ARG A 144 -2.30 15.23 7.09
N MET A 145 -2.62 15.72 8.29
CA MET A 145 -3.89 16.41 8.55
C MET A 145 -4.08 17.65 7.68
N LYS A 146 -3.00 18.41 7.42
CA LYS A 146 -3.04 19.59 6.55
C LYS A 146 -3.22 19.23 5.08
N ASP A 147 -2.61 18.16 4.61
CA ASP A 147 -2.81 17.66 3.24
C ASP A 147 -4.26 17.20 3.03
N GLU A 148 -4.84 16.50 4.00
CA GLU A 148 -6.26 16.10 4.00
C GLU A 148 -7.21 17.33 3.95
N GLU A 149 -6.94 18.37 4.75
CA GLU A 149 -7.71 19.63 4.73
C GLU A 149 -7.65 20.31 3.36
N LEU A 150 -6.46 20.38 2.75
CA LEU A 150 -6.28 20.97 1.43
C LEU A 150 -6.94 20.16 0.31
N GLU A 151 -7.02 18.83 0.43
CA GLU A 151 -7.78 18.00 -0.52
C GLU A 151 -9.28 18.25 -0.41
N VAL A 152 -9.81 18.37 0.81
CA VAL A 152 -11.22 18.72 1.04
C VAL A 152 -11.51 20.08 0.39
N GLU A 153 -10.73 21.12 0.71
CA GLU A 153 -10.90 22.48 0.13
C GLU A 153 -10.82 22.49 -1.40
N ARG A 154 -9.91 21.72 -2.00
CA ARG A 154 -9.84 21.55 -3.46
C ARG A 154 -11.12 20.94 -4.04
N GLY A 155 -11.71 19.95 -3.36
CA GLY A 155 -12.99 19.36 -3.75
C GLY A 155 -14.15 20.37 -3.72
N TRP A 156 -14.19 21.27 -2.72
CA TRP A 156 -15.17 22.36 -2.65
C TRP A 156 -15.00 23.37 -3.80
N LEU A 157 -13.77 23.74 -4.13
CA LEU A 157 -13.51 24.67 -5.24
C LEU A 157 -13.90 24.07 -6.60
N GLN A 158 -13.62 22.79 -6.84
CA GLN A 158 -14.03 22.12 -8.08
C GLN A 158 -15.55 22.02 -8.23
N SER A 159 -16.26 21.66 -7.16
CA SER A 159 -17.73 21.59 -7.16
C SER A 159 -18.41 22.95 -7.35
N VAL A 160 -17.86 24.02 -6.76
CA VAL A 160 -18.35 25.40 -6.99
C VAL A 160 -18.10 25.87 -8.42
N THR A 161 -16.99 25.45 -9.04
CA THR A 161 -16.67 25.82 -10.43
C THR A 161 -17.61 25.13 -11.42
N ILE A 162 -17.99 23.87 -11.18
CA ILE A 162 -18.96 23.12 -11.99
C ILE A 162 -20.35 23.77 -11.92
N CYS A 163 -20.77 24.24 -10.74
CA CYS A 163 -22.10 24.86 -10.55
C CYS A 163 -22.25 26.27 -11.13
N ARG A 164 -21.17 26.95 -11.54
CA ARG A 164 -21.21 28.31 -12.12
C ARG A 164 -21.11 28.35 -13.65
N GLY A 165 -20.89 27.20 -14.30
CA GLY A 165 -20.71 27.10 -15.76
C GLY A 165 -21.91 26.51 -16.52
N GLY A 166 -23.06 26.31 -15.89
CA GLY A 166 -24.30 25.78 -16.49
C GLY A 166 -25.37 26.84 -16.68
#